data_AF-J7M8R3-F1
#
_entry.id   AF-J7M8R3-F1
#
_cell.length_a   1.000
_cell.length_b   1.000
_cell.length_c   1.000
_cell.angle_alpha   90.00
_cell.angle_beta   90.00
_cell.angle_gamma   90.00
#
_symmetry.space_group_name_H-M   'P 1'
#
loop_
_entity.id
_entity.type
_entity.pdbx_description
1 polymer ?
#
loop_
_entity_poly.entity_id
_entity_poly.type
_entity_poly.pdbx_seq_one_letter_code
_entity_poly.pdbx_strand_id
1 'polypeptide(L)'
;MMILAQVLLIALGVLGLQLTQAHNPDFPNALKIITDGSSEPNDTTKFTVERSYSRVDYVFIPGANCTEIRFGDRCVWKSGDKDVKDPVSIAYVTDINQLAVRQKHISVIYNEGIGTNWQFAYVVDNETGKVFATEEGEKWRGLFLKLIMVSISLSLFFLLNPFILGLLIYLVKVTRDIRSYVSNGPEAPLLP
;
A
#
# COMPACT_ATOMS: atom_id res chain seq x y z
N MET A 1 -57.48 12.87 5.08
CA MET A 1 -56.37 13.27 5.97
C MET A 1 -55.79 12.12 6.81
N MET A 2 -56.46 10.97 6.94
CA MET A 2 -55.98 9.82 7.75
C MET A 2 -55.01 8.86 7.01
N ILE A 3 -55.10 8.76 5.68
CA ILE A 3 -54.29 7.80 4.90
C ILE A 3 -52.82 8.22 4.83
N LEU A 4 -52.55 9.53 4.74
CA LEU A 4 -51.19 10.07 4.66
C LEU A 4 -50.38 9.79 5.93
N ALA A 5 -51.03 9.86 7.10
CA ALA A 5 -50.40 9.59 8.38
C ALA A 5 -50.04 8.10 8.56
N GLN A 6 -50.88 7.19 8.07
CA GLN A 6 -50.60 5.75 8.11
C GLN A 6 -49.46 5.36 7.17
N VAL A 7 -49.42 5.93 5.96
CA VAL A 7 -48.31 5.69 5.01
C VAL A 7 -47.00 6.25 5.56
N LEU A 8 -47.02 7.42 6.22
CA LEU A 8 -45.84 8.01 6.84
C LEU A 8 -45.31 7.18 8.01
N LEU A 9 -46.20 6.62 8.85
CA LEU A 9 -45.83 5.73 9.95
C LEU A 9 -45.22 4.41 9.45
N ILE A 10 -45.75 3.85 8.36
CA ILE A 10 -45.19 2.65 7.73
C ILE A 10 -43.83 2.98 7.10
N ALA A 11 -43.69 4.11 6.41
CA ALA A 11 -42.43 4.54 5.83
C ALA A 11 -41.35 4.80 6.91
N LEU A 12 -41.71 5.43 8.03
CA LEU A 12 -40.82 5.63 9.18
C LEU A 12 -40.48 4.31 9.90
N GLY A 13 -41.42 3.36 9.96
CA GLY A 13 -41.18 2.02 10.51
C GLY A 13 -40.23 1.20 9.62
N VAL A 14 -40.38 1.28 8.30
CA VAL A 14 -39.50 0.62 7.33
C VAL A 14 -38.12 1.29 7.29
N LEU A 15 -38.03 2.63 7.37
CA LEU A 15 -36.76 3.35 7.49
C LEU A 15 -36.06 3.05 8.83
N GLY A 16 -36.84 2.95 9.92
CA GLY A 16 -36.34 2.61 11.25
C GLY A 16 -35.79 1.20 11.35
N LEU A 17 -36.40 0.24 10.64
CA LEU A 17 -35.92 -1.15 10.59
C LEU A 17 -34.61 -1.32 9.78
N GLN A 18 -34.30 -0.43 8.83
CA GLN A 18 -33.07 -0.54 8.06
C GLN A 18 -31.82 0.00 8.77
N LEU A 19 -31.96 0.72 9.90
CA LEU A 19 -30.83 1.36 10.59
C LEU A 19 -30.26 0.58 11.77
N THR A 20 -30.83 -0.57 12.15
CA THR A 20 -30.16 -1.49 13.07
C THR A 20 -29.37 -2.51 12.29
N GLN A 21 -28.24 -2.09 11.72
CA GLN A 21 -27.19 -3.04 11.40
C GLN A 21 -26.76 -3.63 12.75
N ALA A 22 -27.11 -4.89 12.98
CA ALA A 22 -26.83 -5.57 14.24
C ALA A 22 -25.36 -5.36 14.60
N HIS A 23 -25.11 -4.64 15.69
CA HIS A 23 -23.78 -4.52 16.27
C HIS A 23 -23.39 -5.91 16.75
N ASN A 24 -22.77 -6.69 15.86
CA ASN A 24 -22.23 -7.99 16.20
C ASN A 24 -20.95 -7.75 17.01
N PRO A 25 -20.90 -8.10 18.31
CA PRO A 25 -19.72 -7.86 19.12
C PRO A 25 -18.51 -8.67 18.61
N ASP A 26 -18.71 -9.72 17.81
CA ASP A 26 -17.64 -10.50 17.18
C ASP A 26 -17.01 -9.81 15.98
N PHE A 27 -17.68 -8.83 15.37
CA PHE A 27 -17.21 -8.15 14.16
C PHE A 27 -17.41 -6.64 14.32
N PRO A 28 -16.51 -5.97 15.05
CA PRO A 28 -16.61 -4.53 15.25
C PRO A 28 -16.52 -3.77 13.92
N ASN A 29 -17.19 -2.62 13.88
CA ASN A 29 -17.09 -1.63 12.79
C ASN A 29 -17.33 -2.17 11.38
N ALA A 30 -18.22 -3.17 11.24
CA ALA A 30 -18.56 -3.80 9.96
C ALA A 30 -17.35 -4.47 9.26
N LEU A 31 -16.41 -5.02 10.05
CA LEU A 31 -15.36 -5.91 9.55
C LEU A 31 -15.99 -7.12 8.85
N LYS A 32 -15.51 -7.39 7.63
CA LYS A 32 -15.89 -8.53 6.79
C LYS A 32 -14.62 -9.26 6.37
N ILE A 33 -14.50 -10.51 6.77
CA ILE A 33 -13.42 -11.43 6.43
C ILE A 33 -13.95 -12.38 5.35
N ILE A 34 -13.36 -12.34 4.18
CA ILE A 34 -13.76 -13.18 3.05
C ILE A 34 -12.73 -14.29 2.90
N THR A 35 -13.22 -15.53 2.91
CA THR A 35 -12.42 -16.75 2.82
C THR A 35 -12.84 -17.58 1.62
N ASP A 36 -11.89 -18.33 1.07
CA ASP A 36 -12.16 -19.20 -0.06
C ASP A 36 -13.14 -20.32 0.31
N GLY A 37 -14.07 -20.58 -0.61
CA GLY A 37 -15.15 -21.54 -0.45
C GLY A 37 -16.28 -21.13 0.52
N SER A 38 -16.29 -19.90 1.03
CA SER A 38 -17.38 -19.37 1.87
C SER A 38 -18.43 -18.66 1.01
N SER A 39 -19.71 -18.88 1.31
CA SER A 39 -20.82 -18.23 0.59
C SER A 39 -21.08 -16.79 1.05
N GLU A 40 -20.73 -16.49 2.29
CA GLU A 40 -20.94 -15.19 2.94
C GLU A 40 -19.66 -14.76 3.67
N PRO A 41 -19.44 -13.44 3.89
CA PRO A 41 -18.35 -12.97 4.73
C PRO A 41 -18.48 -13.47 6.17
N ASN A 42 -17.36 -13.50 6.89
CA ASN A 42 -17.29 -13.88 8.31
C ASN A 42 -17.74 -15.32 8.59
N ASP A 43 -17.38 -16.27 7.72
CA ASP A 43 -17.62 -17.70 7.95
C ASP A 43 -16.86 -18.19 9.19
N THR A 44 -17.58 -18.31 10.29
CA THR A 44 -17.04 -18.68 11.60
C THR A 44 -16.49 -20.10 11.66
N THR A 45 -16.70 -20.92 10.62
CA THR A 45 -16.07 -22.24 10.52
C THR A 45 -14.61 -22.17 10.07
N LYS A 46 -14.18 -21.02 9.54
CA LYS A 46 -12.85 -20.81 8.92
C LYS A 46 -11.81 -20.23 9.86
N PHE A 47 -12.20 -19.80 11.06
CA PHE A 47 -11.29 -19.22 12.04
C PHE A 47 -11.84 -19.37 13.46
N THR A 48 -10.94 -19.30 14.44
CA THR A 48 -11.27 -19.13 15.85
C THR A 48 -11.14 -17.66 16.24
N VAL A 49 -11.99 -17.18 17.14
CA VAL A 49 -11.98 -15.80 17.63
C VAL A 49 -11.42 -15.76 19.05
N GLU A 50 -10.38 -14.96 19.25
CA GLU A 50 -9.79 -14.68 20.55
C GLU A 50 -9.96 -13.21 20.88
N ARG A 51 -10.44 -12.89 22.09
CA ARG A 51 -10.70 -11.52 22.51
C ARG A 51 -9.84 -11.15 23.71
N SER A 52 -9.24 -9.98 23.65
CA SER A 52 -8.47 -9.40 24.75
C SER A 52 -8.70 -7.90 24.81
N TYR A 53 -9.46 -7.45 25.81
CA TYR A 53 -9.80 -6.04 26.05
C TYR A 53 -10.22 -5.28 24.77
N SER A 54 -9.29 -4.56 24.13
CA SER A 54 -9.50 -3.78 22.91
C SER A 54 -8.92 -4.40 21.65
N ARG A 55 -8.70 -5.71 21.66
CA ARG A 55 -8.14 -6.47 20.55
C ARG A 55 -8.96 -7.73 20.32
N VAL A 56 -9.26 -7.97 19.05
CA VAL A 56 -9.91 -9.21 18.56
C VAL A 56 -8.99 -9.85 17.55
N ASP A 57 -8.57 -11.08 17.81
CA ASP A 57 -7.76 -11.90 16.90
C ASP A 57 -8.65 -12.96 16.26
N TYR A 58 -8.54 -13.11 14.94
CA TYR A 58 -9.19 -14.15 14.16
C TYR A 58 -8.09 -15.05 13.60
N VAL A 59 -7.98 -16.25 14.14
CA VAL A 59 -6.92 -17.21 13.81
C VAL A 59 -7.49 -18.23 12.83
N PHE A 60 -6.95 -18.28 11.61
CA PHE A 60 -7.47 -19.16 10.58
C PHE A 60 -7.15 -20.62 10.89
N ILE A 61 -8.14 -21.51 10.71
CA ILE A 61 -7.88 -22.95 10.78
C ILE A 61 -7.04 -23.40 9.57
N PRO A 62 -6.24 -24.48 9.68
CA PRO A 62 -5.45 -24.98 8.56
C PRO A 62 -6.31 -25.23 7.31
N GLY A 63 -5.88 -24.67 6.17
CA GLY A 63 -6.59 -24.79 4.88
C GLY A 63 -7.70 -23.76 4.66
N ALA A 64 -8.02 -22.92 5.65
CA ALA A 64 -8.85 -21.74 5.43
C ALA A 64 -7.99 -20.58 4.88
N ASN A 65 -8.16 -20.27 3.60
CA ASN A 65 -7.44 -19.19 2.94
C ASN A 65 -8.29 -17.92 2.97
N CYS A 66 -7.79 -16.87 3.61
CA CYS A 66 -8.40 -15.55 3.53
C CYS A 66 -7.99 -14.85 2.23
N THR A 67 -8.97 -14.38 1.48
CA THR A 67 -8.77 -13.77 0.16
C THR A 67 -8.91 -12.26 0.19
N GLU A 68 -9.77 -11.73 1.08
CA GLU A 68 -10.06 -10.30 1.17
C GLU A 68 -10.54 -9.93 2.58
N ILE A 69 -10.14 -8.74 3.04
CA ILE A 69 -10.62 -8.12 4.28
C ILE A 69 -11.21 -6.76 3.93
N ARG A 70 -12.45 -6.52 4.39
CA ARG A 70 -13.18 -5.27 4.16
C ARG A 70 -13.66 -4.66 5.45
N PHE A 71 -13.77 -3.34 5.45
CA PHE A 71 -14.51 -2.58 6.47
C PHE A 71 -15.68 -1.88 5.77
N GLY A 72 -16.90 -2.29 6.11
CA GLY A 72 -18.10 -1.89 5.37
C GLY A 72 -18.03 -2.37 3.92
N ASP A 73 -17.94 -1.42 2.97
CA ASP A 73 -17.83 -1.72 1.54
C ASP A 73 -16.42 -1.49 0.99
N ARG A 74 -15.47 -1.07 1.81
CA ARG A 74 -14.09 -0.80 1.38
C ARG A 74 -13.18 -1.99 1.62
N CYS A 75 -12.45 -2.38 0.58
CA CYS A 75 -11.37 -3.34 0.66
C CYS A 75 -10.16 -2.70 1.35
N VAL A 76 -9.68 -3.30 2.44
CA VAL A 76 -8.51 -2.85 3.22
C VAL A 76 -7.28 -3.66 2.86
N TRP A 77 -7.48 -4.96 2.62
CA TRP A 77 -6.43 -5.88 2.24
C TRP A 77 -7.01 -6.99 1.36
N LYS A 78 -6.21 -7.47 0.42
CA LYS A 78 -6.48 -8.69 -0.37
C LYS A 78 -5.23 -9.56 -0.47
N SER A 79 -5.45 -10.84 -0.77
CA SER A 79 -4.36 -11.79 -0.98
C SER A 79 -3.35 -11.28 -2.03
N GLY A 80 -2.06 -11.32 -1.65
CA GLY A 80 -0.94 -10.80 -2.42
C GLY A 80 -0.53 -9.37 -2.05
N ASP A 81 -1.36 -8.61 -1.33
CA ASP A 81 -0.97 -7.27 -0.89
C ASP A 81 0.20 -7.34 0.10
N LYS A 82 1.25 -6.56 -0.21
CA LYS A 82 2.52 -6.53 0.56
C LYS A 82 3.15 -7.91 0.75
N ASP A 83 3.05 -8.75 -0.28
CA ASP A 83 3.61 -10.11 -0.35
C ASP A 83 3.01 -11.10 0.67
N VAL A 84 1.89 -10.74 1.31
CA VAL A 84 1.11 -11.66 2.14
C VAL A 84 0.03 -12.30 1.29
N LYS A 85 0.10 -13.62 1.10
CA LYS A 85 -0.91 -14.39 0.33
C LYS A 85 -1.87 -15.15 1.23
N ASP A 86 -1.30 -15.90 2.17
CA ASP A 86 -2.04 -16.79 3.07
C ASP A 86 -1.77 -16.34 4.52
N PRO A 87 -2.58 -15.41 5.06
CA PRO A 87 -2.41 -14.98 6.44
C PRO A 87 -2.78 -16.12 7.40
N VAL A 88 -2.04 -16.21 8.49
CA VAL A 88 -2.29 -17.16 9.59
C VAL A 88 -3.35 -16.60 10.55
N SER A 89 -3.35 -15.29 10.75
CA SER A 89 -4.36 -14.61 11.55
C SER A 89 -4.52 -13.16 11.12
N ILE A 90 -5.63 -12.57 11.53
CA ILE A 90 -5.82 -11.13 11.49
C ILE A 90 -6.12 -10.65 12.90
N ALA A 91 -5.66 -9.46 13.24
CA ALA A 91 -5.95 -8.83 14.52
C ALA A 91 -6.51 -7.45 14.29
N TYR A 92 -7.60 -7.12 14.96
CA TYR A 92 -8.18 -5.80 14.94
C TYR A 92 -8.13 -5.19 16.33
N VAL A 93 -7.49 -4.02 16.44
CA VAL A 93 -7.39 -3.24 17.67
C VAL A 93 -8.42 -2.12 17.60
N THR A 94 -9.45 -2.21 18.44
CA THR A 94 -10.64 -1.36 18.39
C THR A 94 -10.38 0.06 18.88
N ASP A 95 -9.46 0.27 19.82
CA ASP A 95 -9.21 1.60 20.42
C ASP A 95 -8.54 2.56 19.43
N ILE A 96 -7.74 2.03 18.52
CA ILE A 96 -6.92 2.80 17.57
C ILE A 96 -7.29 2.51 16.11
N ASN A 97 -8.36 1.74 15.87
CA ASN A 97 -8.79 1.29 14.55
C ASN A 97 -7.63 0.79 13.67
N GLN A 98 -6.89 -0.18 14.20
CA GLN A 98 -5.73 -0.76 13.54
C GLN A 98 -6.03 -2.22 13.16
N LEU A 99 -5.73 -2.57 11.92
CA LEU A 99 -5.81 -3.94 11.40
C LEU A 99 -4.39 -4.47 11.16
N ALA A 100 -4.07 -5.60 11.77
CA ALA A 100 -2.86 -6.35 11.49
C ALA A 100 -3.22 -7.62 10.72
N VAL A 101 -2.64 -7.80 9.54
CA VAL A 101 -2.72 -9.03 8.76
C VAL A 101 -1.43 -9.79 8.96
N ARG A 102 -1.48 -10.94 9.63
CA ARG A 102 -0.29 -11.68 10.05
C ARG A 102 -0.04 -12.89 9.17
N GLN A 103 1.16 -13.00 8.66
CA GLN A 103 1.72 -14.23 8.14
C GLN A 103 2.70 -14.82 9.18
N LYS A 104 3.32 -15.97 8.87
CA LYS A 104 4.26 -16.63 9.77
C LYS A 104 5.41 -15.72 10.22
N HIS A 105 6.06 -15.03 9.27
CA HIS A 105 7.28 -14.25 9.55
C HIS A 105 7.05 -12.74 9.55
N ILE A 106 5.99 -12.25 8.90
CA ILE A 106 5.71 -10.82 8.79
C ILE A 106 4.27 -10.50 9.16
N SER A 107 4.03 -9.27 9.60
CA SER A 107 2.70 -8.69 9.73
C SER A 107 2.63 -7.37 8.99
N VAL A 108 1.51 -7.16 8.30
CA VAL A 108 1.21 -5.92 7.59
C VAL A 108 0.18 -5.15 8.40
N ILE A 109 0.50 -3.91 8.73
CA ILE A 109 -0.32 -3.07 9.59
C ILE A 109 -1.01 -1.99 8.76
N TYR A 110 -2.31 -1.85 8.99
CA TYR A 110 -3.17 -0.82 8.40
C TYR A 110 -3.82 -0.02 9.51
N ASN A 111 -3.90 1.29 9.33
CA ASN A 111 -4.61 2.18 10.25
C ASN A 111 -5.77 2.84 9.51
N GLU A 112 -6.87 3.08 10.22
CA GLU A 112 -7.92 3.92 9.72
C GLU A 112 -7.49 5.40 9.73
N GLY A 113 -7.41 6.00 8.55
CA GLY A 113 -7.14 7.42 8.38
C GLY A 113 -8.41 8.29 8.51
N ILE A 114 -8.22 9.59 8.37
CA ILE A 114 -9.31 10.59 8.44
C ILE A 114 -10.40 10.24 7.40
N GLY A 115 -11.67 10.25 7.84
CA GLY A 115 -12.81 9.97 6.97
C GLY A 115 -12.98 8.48 6.63
N THR A 116 -12.54 7.58 7.52
CA THR A 116 -12.65 6.12 7.41
C THR A 116 -11.80 5.50 6.28
N ASN A 117 -10.80 6.23 5.79
CA ASN A 117 -9.94 5.77 4.71
C ASN A 117 -8.77 4.94 5.26
N TRP A 118 -8.83 3.64 5.07
CA TRP A 118 -7.79 2.72 5.53
C TRP A 118 -6.50 2.88 4.72
N GLN A 119 -5.37 2.97 5.43
CA GLN A 119 -4.06 3.19 4.82
C GLN A 119 -3.05 2.19 5.36
N PHE A 120 -2.19 1.71 4.47
CA PHE A 120 -1.02 0.94 4.85
C PHE A 120 -0.12 1.80 5.74
N ALA A 121 0.26 1.26 6.90
CA ALA A 121 1.16 1.93 7.83
C ALA A 121 2.58 1.40 7.68
N TYR A 122 2.79 0.12 7.98
CA TYR A 122 4.11 -0.52 7.93
C TYR A 122 4.04 -2.04 7.89
N VAL A 123 5.16 -2.66 7.51
CA VAL A 123 5.39 -4.12 7.60
C VAL A 123 6.41 -4.37 8.70
N VAL A 124 6.12 -5.32 9.58
CA VAL A 124 6.98 -5.70 10.71
C VAL A 124 7.31 -7.19 10.66
N ASP A 125 8.53 -7.53 11.05
CA ASP A 125 8.96 -8.89 11.30
C ASP A 125 8.38 -9.40 12.62
N ASN A 126 7.74 -10.58 12.60
CA ASN A 126 7.07 -11.11 13.77
C ASN A 126 8.02 -11.69 14.81
N GLU A 127 9.24 -12.09 14.42
CA GLU A 127 10.22 -12.71 15.30
C GLU A 127 11.09 -11.66 16.00
N THR A 128 11.53 -10.66 15.23
CA THR A 128 12.48 -9.63 15.67
C THR A 128 11.81 -8.30 16.01
N GLY A 129 10.56 -8.08 15.59
CA GLY A 129 9.87 -6.80 15.74
C GLY A 129 10.41 -5.68 14.84
N LYS A 130 11.33 -5.99 13.93
CA LYS A 130 11.95 -5.01 13.04
C LYS A 130 10.97 -4.56 11.95
N VAL A 131 10.89 -3.25 11.72
CA VAL A 131 10.09 -2.68 10.63
C VAL A 131 10.85 -2.78 9.31
N PHE A 132 10.24 -3.41 8.31
CA PHE A 132 10.83 -3.59 6.96
C PHE A 132 10.45 -2.49 5.98
N ALA A 133 9.22 -2.01 6.05
CA ALA A 133 8.68 -1.02 5.15
C ALA A 133 7.72 -0.11 5.90
N THR A 134 7.73 1.17 5.56
CA THR A 134 6.80 2.18 6.08
C THR A 134 6.14 2.90 4.91
N GLU A 135 4.97 3.48 5.14
CA GLU A 135 4.27 4.30 4.16
C GLU A 135 5.17 5.42 3.60
N GLU A 136 5.88 6.12 4.48
CA GLU A 136 6.80 7.20 4.11
C GLU A 136 8.00 6.67 3.30
N GLY A 137 8.55 5.52 3.69
CA GLY A 137 9.64 4.86 2.97
C GLY A 137 9.24 4.48 1.55
N GLU A 138 8.01 4.00 1.33
CA GLU A 138 7.52 3.69 -0.01
C GLU A 138 7.29 4.93 -0.87
N LYS A 139 6.77 6.02 -0.28
CA LYS A 139 6.63 7.32 -0.98
C LYS A 139 7.98 7.83 -1.45
N TRP A 140 8.99 7.84 -0.58
CA TRP A 140 10.35 8.25 -0.94
C TRP A 140 11.00 7.35 -1.98
N ARG A 141 10.81 6.02 -1.87
CA ARG A 141 11.31 5.07 -2.87
C ARG A 141 10.71 5.37 -4.25
N GLY A 142 9.42 5.65 -4.32
CA GLY A 142 8.74 6.03 -5.56
C GLY A 142 9.25 7.35 -6.14
N LEU A 143 9.45 8.37 -5.30
CA LEU A 143 10.01 9.66 -5.73
C LEU A 143 11.43 9.49 -6.28
N PHE A 144 12.26 8.73 -5.57
CA PHE A 144 13.65 8.47 -5.96
C PHE A 144 13.74 7.73 -7.30
N LEU A 145 12.91 6.70 -7.51
CA LEU A 145 12.86 5.98 -8.79
C LEU A 145 12.43 6.90 -9.94
N LYS A 146 11.47 7.81 -9.72
CA LYS A 146 11.08 8.81 -10.73
C LYS A 146 12.24 9.74 -11.08
N LEU A 147 12.99 10.22 -10.09
CA LEU A 147 14.16 11.07 -10.31
C LEU A 147 15.26 10.36 -11.08
N ILE A 148 15.54 9.09 -10.76
CA ILE A 148 16.49 8.27 -11.52
C ILE A 148 16.05 8.14 -12.97
N MET A 149 14.78 7.80 -13.22
CA MET A 149 14.26 7.66 -14.59
C MET A 149 14.38 8.96 -15.38
N VAL A 150 14.05 10.10 -14.77
CA VAL A 150 14.23 11.42 -15.40
C VAL A 150 15.69 11.69 -15.72
N SER A 151 16.61 11.39 -14.80
CA SER A 151 18.05 11.56 -15.00
C SER A 151 18.58 10.68 -16.15
N ILE A 152 18.16 9.41 -16.20
CA ILE A 152 18.50 8.47 -17.28
C ILE A 152 17.95 8.97 -18.61
N SER A 153 16.68 9.39 -18.67
CA SER A 153 16.07 9.94 -19.89
C SER A 153 16.76 11.21 -20.38
N LEU A 154 17.12 12.12 -19.47
CA LEU A 154 17.84 13.35 -19.81
C LEU A 154 19.24 13.04 -20.35
N SER A 155 19.95 12.09 -19.72
CA SER A 155 21.27 11.64 -20.18
C SER A 155 21.19 11.00 -21.57
N LEU A 156 20.19 10.15 -21.82
CA LEU A 156 19.94 9.56 -23.14
C LEU A 156 19.60 10.62 -24.19
N PHE A 157 18.82 11.64 -23.84
CA PHE A 157 18.52 12.75 -24.75
C PHE A 157 19.79 13.50 -25.18
N PHE A 158 20.72 13.77 -24.25
CA PHE A 158 22.00 14.40 -24.58
C PHE A 158 22.90 13.52 -25.46
N LEU A 159 22.89 12.20 -25.24
CA LEU A 159 23.69 11.25 -26.03
C LEU A 159 23.12 11.00 -27.44
N LEU A 160 21.78 11.01 -27.58
CA LEU A 160 21.10 10.76 -28.85
C LEU A 160 20.92 12.01 -29.71
N ASN A 161 21.21 13.20 -29.16
CA ASN A 161 21.17 14.44 -29.93
C ASN A 161 22.51 14.65 -30.67
N PRO A 162 22.55 14.53 -32.01
CA PRO A 162 23.79 14.62 -32.77
C PRO A 162 24.45 16.01 -32.68
N PHE A 163 23.67 17.07 -32.44
CA PHE A 163 24.23 18.41 -32.23
C PHE A 163 24.98 18.53 -30.91
N ILE A 164 24.41 17.98 -29.84
CA ILE A 164 25.02 18.01 -28.51
C ILE A 164 26.24 17.09 -28.49
N LEU A 165 26.13 15.91 -29.07
CA LEU A 165 27.27 14.99 -29.22
C LEU A 165 28.40 15.64 -30.04
N GLY A 166 28.07 16.30 -31.14
CA GLY A 166 29.03 17.05 -31.95
C GLY A 166 29.73 18.17 -31.17
N LEU A 167 28.96 18.95 -30.39
CA LEU A 167 29.52 20.01 -29.54
C LEU A 167 30.44 19.45 -28.45
N LEU A 168 30.07 18.34 -27.81
CA LEU A 168 30.91 17.68 -26.79
C LEU A 168 32.22 17.16 -27.38
N ILE A 169 32.17 16.50 -28.55
CA ILE A 169 33.37 16.04 -29.26
C ILE A 169 34.27 17.23 -29.60
N TYR A 170 33.68 18.33 -30.08
CA TYR A 170 34.42 19.56 -30.40
C TYR A 170 35.11 20.15 -29.16
N LEU A 171 34.40 20.27 -28.03
CA LEU A 171 34.96 20.78 -26.77
C LEU A 171 36.11 19.90 -26.27
N VAL A 172 35.97 18.57 -26.32
CA VAL A 172 37.06 17.65 -25.96
C VAL A 172 38.29 17.88 -26.85
N LYS A 173 38.11 18.05 -28.17
CA LYS A 173 39.20 18.34 -29.11
C LYS A 173 39.91 19.65 -28.76
N VAL A 174 39.16 20.75 -28.58
CA VAL A 174 39.71 22.05 -28.20
C VAL A 174 40.48 21.97 -26.88
N THR A 175 39.95 21.27 -25.88
CA THR A 175 40.60 21.16 -24.56
C THR A 175 41.90 20.37 -24.64
N ARG A 176 41.94 19.31 -25.46
CA ARG A 176 43.15 18.53 -25.75
C ARG A 176 44.20 19.39 -26.47
N ASP A 177 43.79 20.17 -27.46
CA ASP A 177 44.70 21.00 -28.25
C ASP A 177 45.28 22.14 -27.41
N ILE A 178 44.46 22.79 -26.56
CA ILE A 178 44.94 23.78 -25.58
C ILE A 178 45.93 23.12 -24.60
N ARG A 179 45.62 21.93 -24.07
CA ARG A 179 46.53 21.21 -23.17
C ARG A 179 47.88 20.93 -23.85
N SER A 180 47.87 20.49 -25.11
CA SER A 180 49.08 20.24 -25.91
C SER A 180 49.88 21.52 -26.16
N TYR A 181 49.20 22.63 -26.47
CA TYR A 181 49.84 23.93 -26.67
C TYR A 181 50.52 24.43 -25.38
N VAL A 182 49.85 24.29 -24.24
CA VAL A 182 50.39 24.68 -22.93
C VAL A 182 51.57 23.79 -22.53
N SER A 183 51.55 22.49 -22.83
CA SER A 183 52.64 21.58 -22.44
C SER A 183 53.87 21.66 -23.34
N ASN A 184 53.67 21.87 -24.65
CA ASN A 184 54.72 21.70 -25.65
C ASN A 184 55.17 23.03 -26.29
N GLY A 185 54.53 24.15 -25.96
CA GLY A 185 54.81 25.44 -26.55
C GLY A 185 54.25 25.61 -27.97
N PRO A 186 54.38 26.81 -28.56
CA PRO A 186 53.70 27.20 -29.80
C PRO A 186 54.20 26.49 -31.07
N GLU A 187 55.31 25.75 -31.01
CA GLU A 187 55.85 24.98 -32.14
C GLU A 187 55.29 23.55 -32.24
N ALA A 188 54.38 23.17 -31.34
CA ALA A 188 53.76 21.85 -31.35
C ALA A 188 52.80 21.69 -32.55
N PRO A 189 52.97 20.66 -33.39
CA PRO A 189 52.08 20.42 -34.53
C PRO A 189 50.66 20.10 -34.05
N LEU A 190 49.65 20.70 -34.70
CA LEU A 190 48.25 20.40 -34.44
C LEU A 190 48.00 18.92 -34.77
N LEU A 191 47.59 18.14 -33.78
CA LEU A 191 47.25 16.73 -33.97
C LEU A 191 46.00 16.63 -34.87
N PRO A 192 46.00 15.73 -35.88
CA PRO A 192 44.84 15.52 -36.76
C PRO A 192 43.55 15.23 -35.95
#